data_AF-A0A845ZAC5-F1
#
_entry.id   AF-A0A845ZAC5-F1
#
_cell.length_a   1.000
_cell.length_b   1.000
_cell.length_c   1.000
_cell.angle_alpha   90.00
_cell.angle_beta   90.00
_cell.angle_gamma   90.00
#
_symmetry.space_group_name_H-M   'P 1'
#
loop_
_entity.id
_entity.type
_entity.pdbx_description
1 polymer ?
#
loop_
_entity_poly.entity_id
_entity_poly.type
_entity_poly.pdbx_seq_one_letter_code
_entity_poly.pdbx_strand_id
1 'polypeptide(L)' 'PEEAAFLEEHPVIRASSVNDFPPFDFRRSGEPVGFSIDYLNLLARKIGVRVSFAPVASSIMLISRTHIPHFNL' A
#
# COMPACT_ATOMS: atom_id res chain seq x y z
N PRO A 1 4.74 -12.43 -23.67
CA PRO A 1 6.03 -11.77 -24.07
C PRO A 1 6.08 -10.30 -23.70
N GLU A 2 4.97 -9.58 -23.93
CA GLU A 2 4.78 -8.19 -23.53
C GLU A 2 4.96 -7.98 -22.02
N GLU A 3 4.42 -8.88 -21.19
CA GLU A 3 4.53 -8.76 -19.74
C GLU A 3 5.97 -8.98 -19.24
N ALA A 4 6.74 -9.85 -19.89
CA ALA A 4 8.14 -10.08 -19.55
C ALA A 4 8.99 -8.84 -19.88
N ALA A 5 8.77 -8.23 -21.05
CA ALA A 5 9.43 -6.98 -21.43
C ALA A 5 9.05 -5.85 -20.46
N PHE A 6 7.78 -5.76 -20.05
CA PHE A 6 7.34 -4.80 -19.04
C PHE A 6 8.11 -4.96 -17.72
N LEU A 7 8.31 -6.19 -17.24
CA LEU A 7 9.06 -6.44 -16.00
C LEU A 7 10.56 -6.08 -16.14
N GLU A 8 11.16 -6.27 -17.31
CA GLU A 8 12.53 -5.86 -17.60
C GLU A 8 12.70 -4.33 -17.62
N GLU A 9 11.73 -3.62 -18.21
CA GLU A 9 11.70 -2.15 -18.26
C GLU A 9 11.34 -1.52 -16.90
N HIS A 10 10.64 -2.26 -16.03
CA HIS A 10 10.16 -1.79 -14.73
C HIS A 10 10.67 -2.66 -13.57
N PRO A 11 11.98 -2.61 -13.26
CA PRO A 11 12.56 -3.38 -12.16
C PRO A 11 12.07 -2.93 -10.77
N VAL A 12 11.39 -1.78 -10.71
CA VAL A 12 10.72 -1.26 -9.50
C VAL A 12 9.29 -0.89 -9.84
N ILE A 13 8.34 -1.61 -9.27
CA ILE A 13 6.91 -1.32 -9.38
C ILE A 13 6.49 -0.45 -8.19
N ARG A 14 5.83 0.67 -8.47
CA ARG A 14 5.31 1.55 -7.43
C ARG A 14 3.90 1.11 -7.03
N ALA A 15 3.73 0.77 -5.76
CA ALA A 15 2.45 0.40 -5.18
C ALA A 15 1.98 1.45 -4.18
N SER A 16 0.67 1.63 -4.08
CA SER A 16 0.04 2.47 -3.05
C SER A 16 -0.05 1.70 -1.73
N SER A 17 0.15 2.40 -0.60
CA SER A 17 0.00 1.86 0.75
C SER A 17 -0.66 2.88 1.68
N VAL A 18 -1.50 2.41 2.60
CA VAL A 18 -2.15 3.24 3.64
C VAL A 18 -1.38 3.21 4.96
N ASN A 19 -1.65 4.16 5.86
CA ASN A 19 -0.88 4.30 7.09
C ASN A 19 -1.46 3.52 8.28
N ASP A 20 -2.77 3.23 8.25
CA ASP A 20 -3.58 2.98 9.43
C ASP A 20 -4.60 1.84 9.25
N PHE A 21 -4.26 0.81 8.48
CA PHE A 21 -5.13 -0.36 8.28
C PHE A 21 -4.47 -1.68 8.73
N PRO A 22 -4.16 -1.84 10.03
CA PRO A 22 -3.67 -3.11 10.55
C PRO A 22 -4.76 -4.20 10.47
N PRO A 23 -4.37 -5.49 10.33
CA PRO A 23 -3.00 -5.98 10.18
C PRO A 23 -2.51 -6.03 8.72
N PHE A 24 -3.23 -5.42 7.77
CA PHE A 24 -3.03 -5.65 6.34
C PHE A 24 -2.05 -4.67 5.69
N ASP A 25 -2.20 -3.38 5.94
CA ASP A 25 -1.40 -2.30 5.34
C ASP A 25 -1.37 -1.11 6.31
N PHE A 26 -0.24 -0.93 6.99
CA PHE A 26 -0.06 0.11 7.98
C PHE A 26 1.41 0.47 8.11
N ARG A 27 1.73 1.54 8.83
CA ARG A 27 3.14 1.90 9.09
C ARG A 27 3.59 1.54 10.49
N ARG A 28 4.80 0.99 10.59
CA ARG A 28 5.53 0.80 11.85
C ARG A 28 6.89 1.46 11.73
N SER A 29 7.16 2.44 12.60
CA SER A 29 8.39 3.23 12.57
C SER A 29 8.63 3.92 11.21
N GLY A 30 7.56 4.34 10.54
CA GLY A 30 7.62 4.98 9.22
C GLY A 30 7.63 3.99 8.04
N GLU A 31 7.88 2.71 8.27
CA GLU A 31 7.94 1.70 7.21
C GLU A 31 6.58 1.02 6.99
N PRO A 32 6.19 0.76 5.72
CA PRO A 32 4.98 0.00 5.41
C PRO A 32 5.17 -1.46 5.85
N VAL A 33 4.19 -1.99 6.57
CA VAL A 33 4.15 -3.35 7.10
C VAL A 33 2.72 -3.89 7.05
N GLY A 34 2.59 -5.20 7.19
CA GLY A 34 1.31 -5.89 7.22
C GLY A 34 1.19 -6.96 6.14
N PHE A 35 0.12 -7.73 6.21
CA PHE A 35 -0.07 -8.90 5.35
C PHE A 35 -0.01 -8.57 3.86
N SER A 36 -0.65 -7.48 3.42
CA SER A 36 -0.65 -7.07 2.00
C SER A 36 0.74 -6.64 1.55
N ILE A 37 1.52 -5.98 2.42
CA ILE A 37 2.90 -5.60 2.16
C ILE A 37 3.79 -6.83 2.00
N ASP A 38 3.67 -7.80 2.91
CA ASP A 38 4.44 -9.04 2.88
C ASP A 38 4.12 -9.88 1.62
N TYR A 39 2.85 -9.94 1.25
CA TYR A 39 2.38 -10.66 0.07
C TYR A 39 2.91 -10.05 -1.23
N LEU A 40 2.85 -8.72 -1.37
CA LEU A 40 3.39 -8.02 -2.54
C LEU A 40 4.91 -8.19 -2.64
N ASN A 41 5.63 -8.11 -1.52
CA ASN A 41 7.06 -8.39 -1.50
C ASN A 41 7.38 -9.83 -1.89
N LEU A 42 6.58 -10.81 -1.48
CA LEU A 42 6.75 -12.21 -1.89
C LEU A 42 6.54 -12.38 -3.39
N LEU A 43 5.47 -11.78 -3.95
CA LEU A 43 5.19 -11.85 -5.38
C LEU A 43 6.32 -11.20 -6.19
N ALA A 44 6.78 -10.02 -5.78
CA ALA A 44 7.85 -9.30 -6.46
C ALA A 44 9.15 -10.11 -6.51
N ARG A 45 9.51 -10.78 -5.40
CA ARG A 45 10.66 -11.71 -5.37
C ARG A 45 10.49 -12.88 -6.33
N LYS A 46 9.27 -13.43 -6.48
CA LYS A 46 8.99 -14.54 -7.40
C LYS A 46 9.14 -14.14 -8.87
N ILE A 47 8.92 -12.88 -9.21
CA ILE A 47 8.96 -12.38 -10.59
C ILE A 47 10.18 -11.49 -10.88
N GLY A 48 11.13 -11.38 -9.95
CA GLY A 48 12.41 -10.69 -10.16
C GLY A 48 12.37 -9.17 -10.12
N VAL A 49 11.34 -8.56 -9.50
CA VAL A 49 11.22 -7.09 -9.36
C VAL A 49 11.20 -6.65 -7.90
N ARG A 50 11.26 -5.33 -7.67
CA ARG A 50 11.10 -4.72 -6.35
C ARG A 50 9.81 -3.92 -6.28
N VAL A 51 9.24 -3.78 -5.09
CA VAL A 51 8.09 -2.89 -4.85
C VAL A 51 8.56 -1.67 -4.08
N SER A 52 8.14 -0.49 -4.52
CA SER A 52 8.26 0.76 -3.77
C SER A 52 6.88 1.21 -3.32
N PHE A 53 6.67 1.31 -2.02
CA PHE A 53 5.38 1.70 -1.47
C PHE A 53 5.29 3.21 -1.26
N ALA A 54 4.34 3.84 -1.95
CA ALA A 54 4.02 5.24 -1.76
C ALA A 54 2.81 5.38 -0.83
N PRO A 55 2.88 6.23 0.21
CA PRO A 55 1.72 6.54 1.02
C PRO A 55 0.63 7.17 0.15
N VAL A 56 -0.59 6.66 0.26
CA VAL A 56 -1.78 7.32 -0.29
C VAL A 56 -2.56 8.00 0.81
N ALA A 57 -3.27 9.08 0.45
CA ALA A 57 -4.24 9.67 1.36
C ALA A 57 -5.38 8.68 1.57
N SER A 58 -5.49 8.08 2.75
CA SER A 58 -6.59 7.19 3.10
C SER A 58 -7.93 7.92 2.95
N SER A 59 -8.80 7.44 2.07
CA SER A 59 -10.18 7.94 1.94
C SER A 59 -10.98 7.75 3.25
N ILE A 60 -10.65 6.73 4.04
CA ILE A 60 -11.19 6.52 5.39
C ILE A 60 -10.78 7.66 6.35
N MET A 61 -9.54 8.15 6.27
CA MET A 61 -9.12 9.31 7.05
C MET A 61 -9.87 10.58 6.60
N LEU A 62 -10.11 10.74 5.29
CA LEU A 62 -10.94 11.83 4.74
C LEU A 62 -12.38 11.77 5.27
N ILE A 63 -13.00 10.59 5.30
CA ILE A 63 -14.37 10.41 5.80
C ILE A 63 -14.43 10.62 7.33
N SER A 64 -13.38 10.28 8.08
CA SER A 64 -13.29 10.54 9.53
C SER A 64 -13.00 12.00 9.89
N ARG A 65 -12.40 12.79 8.98
CA ARG A 65 -12.10 14.22 9.17
C ARG A 65 -13.26 15.15 8.85
N THR A 66 -14.27 14.68 8.12
CA THR A 66 -15.59 15.29 8.15
C THR A 66 -16.27 14.91 9.46
N HIS A 67 -15.89 15.61 10.53
CA HIS A 67 -16.74 15.78 11.69
C HIS A 67 -18.09 16.28 11.17
N ILE A 68 -19.09 15.40 11.07
CA ILE A 68 -20.49 15.82 11.08
C ILE A 68 -20.73 16.16 12.56
N PRO A 69 -20.76 17.45 12.95
CA PRO A 69 -21.18 17.77 14.29
C PRO A 69 -22.67 17.36 14.37
N HIS A 70 -23.05 16.79 15.51
CA HIS A 70 -24.43 16.42 15.86
C HIS A 70 -24.93 15.06 15.36
N PHE A 71 -24.57 14.00 16.09
CA PHE A 71 -25.57 12.99 16.43
C PHE A 71 -25.30 12.46 17.85
N ASN A 72 -26.05 12.99 18.82
CA ASN A 72 -26.16 12.42 20.15
C ASN A 72 -27.23 11.31 20.11
N LEU A 73 -26.92 10.16 20.69
CA LEU A 73 -27.90 9.28 21.33
C LEU A 73 -27.44 9.05 22.77
#